data_AF-A0A2N5YLN6-F1
#
_entry.id   AF-A0A2N5YLN6-F1
#
_cell.length_a   1.000
_cell.length_b   1.000
_cell.length_c   1.000
_cell.angle_alpha   90.00
_cell.angle_beta   90.00
_cell.angle_gamma   90.00
#
_symmetry.space_group_name_H-M   'P 1'
#
loop_
_entity.id
_entity.type
_entity.pdbx_description
1 polymer ?
#
loop_
_entity_poly.entity_id
_entity_poly.type
_entity_poly.pdbx_seq_one_letter_code
_entity_poly.pdbx_strand_id
1 'polypeptide(L)'
;NLDLIEIPYEIGELYNLRSLNLSVTTVKYLPVSIKNLNALLELILSRNSLTKIPEELIYLQELKYLDLSDNRVTDIPAYIKELKSLEKLNLANNKIETISPEIGELSNLRELNLNNNKIQILPPEIGHLAKLNRLDISQNYLIQLPVEIGNLSSLTYLNLKRNKLKSLPREIGNLTSLKELYLYMNEIKLPDEILQLKLDEIDFMAKFQQKLNEVYIKEAETRQWRNTFIVGFILLLLLVLIFIRSNFIIRKSRKKLERTLAELQETQHKLIEAEKMASLGTLVSRVAHEVNTPVGVGVTTSSTFLNLSKDLKKSYEDKQMTRQQLEEFINDSIEANKLILSNLRNAHTLIQSFKQISVDQVTDELREFNFGAYLYDIINSIQPKLNTKKIKVSIVCQENLIVKSYQGIWSQIVINLALNSLYHGFKNSSDGLIEIKTVVSEDNLQLIVNDNGSGIPDDIISKIFDPFFTTDRKSGTGLGLNILYNLVTQKLKGSVECKNKQDGGIEFRIKAPLKTLRS
;
A
#
# COMPACT_ATOMS: atom_id res chain seq x y z
N ASN A 1 -20.02 -2.50 -5.75
CA ASN A 1 -21.12 -2.49 -6.73
C ASN A 1 -22.16 -1.46 -6.32
N LEU A 2 -21.89 -0.19 -6.62
CA LEU A 2 -22.93 0.78 -6.85
C LEU A 2 -22.98 0.89 -8.37
N ASP A 3 -24.05 0.40 -9.01
CA ASP A 3 -24.33 0.64 -10.43
C ASP A 3 -24.67 2.13 -10.59
N LEU A 4 -23.65 2.99 -10.51
CA LEU A 4 -23.78 4.43 -10.70
C LEU A 4 -23.88 4.71 -12.20
N ILE A 5 -25.09 4.66 -12.73
CA ILE A 5 -25.40 5.06 -14.12
C ILE A 5 -24.89 6.50 -14.38
N GLU A 6 -24.86 7.34 -13.35
CA GLU A 6 -24.31 8.69 -13.36
C GLU A 6 -23.47 8.94 -12.10
N ILE A 7 -22.36 9.66 -12.27
CA ILE A 7 -21.51 10.10 -11.16
C ILE A 7 -22.17 11.35 -10.53
N PRO A 8 -22.38 11.38 -9.20
CA PRO A 8 -23.00 12.50 -8.53
C PRO A 8 -22.23 13.80 -8.74
N TYR A 9 -22.95 14.92 -8.86
CA TYR A 9 -22.35 16.24 -9.06
C TYR A 9 -21.43 16.62 -7.88
N GLU A 10 -21.77 16.15 -6.69
CA GLU A 10 -21.07 16.35 -5.42
C GLU A 10 -19.64 15.78 -5.42
N ILE A 11 -19.27 14.94 -6.40
CA ILE A 11 -17.88 14.47 -6.51
C ILE A 11 -16.89 15.63 -6.62
N GLY A 12 -17.31 16.75 -7.20
CA GLY A 12 -16.50 17.97 -7.31
C GLY A 12 -16.24 18.68 -5.97
N GLU A 13 -16.89 18.29 -4.88
CA GLU A 13 -16.59 18.81 -3.54
C GLU A 13 -15.36 18.15 -2.90
N LEU A 14 -14.84 17.07 -3.50
CA LEU A 14 -13.66 16.36 -3.01
C LEU A 14 -12.36 16.99 -3.53
N TYR A 15 -12.18 18.30 -3.34
CA TYR A 15 -11.06 19.09 -3.92
C TYR A 15 -9.64 18.62 -3.54
N ASN A 16 -9.50 17.84 -2.47
CA ASN A 16 -8.22 17.24 -2.03
C ASN A 16 -8.01 15.80 -2.53
N LEU A 17 -8.93 15.26 -3.32
CA LEU A 17 -8.86 13.88 -3.81
C LEU A 17 -7.66 13.72 -4.76
N ARG A 18 -6.82 12.71 -4.50
CA ARG A 18 -5.62 12.43 -5.30
C ARG A 18 -5.76 11.26 -6.26
N SER A 19 -6.62 10.30 -5.93
CA SER A 19 -6.89 9.14 -6.77
C SER A 19 -8.40 8.86 -6.77
N LEU A 20 -8.95 8.67 -7.96
CA LEU A 20 -10.36 8.40 -8.17
C LEU A 20 -10.50 7.17 -9.08
N ASN A 21 -11.05 6.09 -8.52
CA ASN A 21 -11.37 4.89 -9.28
C ASN A 21 -12.89 4.75 -9.44
N LEU A 22 -13.32 4.83 -10.69
CA LEU A 22 -14.71 4.70 -11.13
C LEU A 22 -14.85 3.54 -12.14
N SER A 23 -14.00 2.52 -12.02
CA SER A 23 -14.09 1.34 -12.88
C SER A 23 -15.37 0.55 -12.64
N VAL A 24 -15.90 -0.07 -13.70
CA VAL A 24 -17.08 -0.95 -13.62
C VAL A 24 -18.33 -0.23 -13.07
N THR A 25 -18.51 1.04 -13.43
CA THR A 25 -19.68 1.85 -12.99
C THR A 25 -20.72 2.05 -14.09
N THR A 26 -20.48 1.56 -15.31
CA THR A 26 -21.32 1.79 -16.52
C THR A 26 -21.36 3.24 -17.00
N VAL A 27 -20.46 4.08 -16.50
CA VAL A 27 -20.40 5.51 -16.80
C VAL A 27 -20.31 5.79 -18.30
N LYS A 28 -21.15 6.71 -18.76
CA LYS A 28 -21.16 7.22 -20.14
C LYS A 28 -20.58 8.61 -20.27
N TYR A 29 -20.66 9.43 -19.22
CA TYR A 29 -20.21 10.82 -19.20
C TYR A 29 -19.68 11.18 -17.81
N LEU A 30 -18.71 12.09 -17.74
CA LEU A 30 -18.26 12.69 -16.48
C LEU A 30 -19.08 13.94 -16.20
N PRO A 31 -19.44 14.22 -14.93
CA PRO A 31 -20.13 15.44 -14.57
C PRO A 31 -19.18 16.63 -14.70
N VAL A 32 -19.70 17.80 -15.09
CA VAL A 32 -18.92 19.04 -15.22
C VAL A 32 -18.19 19.42 -13.93
N SER A 33 -18.69 18.99 -12.77
CA SER A 33 -18.07 19.22 -11.46
C SER A 33 -16.70 18.54 -11.29
N ILE A 34 -16.33 17.58 -12.16
CA ILE A 34 -15.01 16.95 -12.11
C ILE A 34 -13.87 17.95 -12.30
N LYS A 35 -14.15 19.09 -12.94
CA LYS A 35 -13.21 20.21 -13.10
C LYS A 35 -12.70 20.79 -11.78
N ASN A 36 -13.35 20.49 -10.65
CA ASN A 36 -12.96 20.99 -9.33
C ASN A 36 -11.91 20.10 -8.64
N LEU A 37 -11.61 18.92 -9.20
CA LEU A 37 -10.66 17.96 -8.64
C LEU A 37 -9.20 18.31 -9.01
N ASN A 38 -8.79 19.53 -8.68
CA ASN A 38 -7.50 20.09 -9.12
C ASN A 38 -6.28 19.36 -8.55
N ALA A 39 -6.44 18.62 -7.45
CA ALA A 39 -5.37 17.82 -6.83
C ALA A 39 -5.31 16.37 -7.33
N LEU A 40 -6.14 15.99 -8.31
CA LEU A 40 -6.25 14.61 -8.78
C LEU A 40 -5.03 14.21 -9.60
N LEU A 41 -4.33 13.17 -9.14
CA LEU A 41 -3.14 12.61 -9.79
C LEU A 41 -3.48 11.35 -10.59
N GLU A 42 -4.52 10.62 -10.20
CA GLU A 42 -4.90 9.35 -10.81
C GLU A 42 -6.41 9.28 -11.02
N LEU A 43 -6.80 8.93 -12.25
CA LEU A 43 -8.20 8.73 -12.64
C LEU A 43 -8.33 7.41 -13.39
N ILE A 44 -9.05 6.46 -12.79
CA ILE A 44 -9.32 5.15 -13.36
C ILE A 44 -10.80 5.09 -13.77
N LEU A 45 -11.03 5.05 -15.07
CA LEU A 45 -12.33 4.95 -15.73
C LEU A 45 -12.46 3.67 -16.56
N SER A 46 -11.60 2.67 -16.29
CA SER A 46 -11.60 1.40 -17.02
C SER A 46 -12.93 0.64 -16.92
N ARG A 47 -13.27 -0.17 -17.93
CA ARG A 47 -14.47 -1.04 -17.94
C ARG A 47 -15.78 -0.27 -17.79
N ASN A 48 -15.92 0.84 -18.52
CA ASN A 48 -17.13 1.64 -18.58
C ASN A 48 -17.73 1.63 -20.01
N SER A 49 -18.63 2.56 -20.30
CA SER A 49 -19.28 2.69 -21.62
C SER A 49 -18.95 4.01 -22.32
N LEU A 50 -17.80 4.62 -22.00
CA LEU A 50 -17.35 5.87 -22.61
C LEU A 50 -17.12 5.68 -24.11
N THR A 51 -17.73 6.51 -24.94
CA THR A 51 -17.54 6.52 -26.40
C THR A 51 -16.50 7.54 -26.85
N LYS A 52 -16.14 8.49 -25.98
CA LYS A 52 -15.13 9.53 -26.20
C LYS A 52 -14.31 9.73 -24.94
N ILE A 53 -13.11 10.27 -25.10
CA ILE A 53 -12.40 10.88 -23.97
C ILE A 53 -13.21 12.12 -23.55
N PRO A 54 -13.58 12.29 -22.28
CA PRO A 54 -14.36 13.46 -21.85
C PRO A 54 -13.53 14.75 -21.93
N GLU A 55 -14.10 15.82 -22.47
CA GLU A 55 -13.43 17.12 -22.60
C GLU A 55 -13.19 17.75 -21.22
N GLU A 56 -13.99 17.42 -20.22
CA GLU A 56 -13.85 17.89 -18.84
C GLU A 56 -12.52 17.49 -18.20
N LEU A 57 -11.79 16.52 -18.77
CA LEU A 57 -10.46 16.14 -18.28
C LEU A 57 -9.44 17.28 -18.44
N ILE A 58 -9.65 18.23 -19.36
CA ILE A 58 -8.72 19.35 -19.58
C ILE A 58 -8.47 20.19 -18.32
N TYR A 59 -9.37 20.14 -17.33
CA TYR A 59 -9.22 20.90 -16.09
C TYR A 59 -8.30 20.20 -15.07
N LEU A 60 -7.98 18.92 -15.26
CA LEU A 60 -7.18 18.10 -14.33
C LEU A 60 -5.68 18.25 -14.61
N GLN A 61 -5.14 19.44 -14.32
CA GLN A 61 -3.77 19.82 -14.69
C GLN A 61 -2.66 19.02 -13.97
N GLU A 62 -2.96 18.42 -12.82
CA GLU A 62 -2.03 17.58 -12.04
C GLU A 62 -2.14 16.07 -12.38
N LEU A 63 -3.03 15.70 -13.32
CA LEU A 63 -3.29 14.29 -13.62
C LEU A 63 -2.06 13.61 -14.22
N LYS A 64 -1.57 12.58 -13.54
CA LYS A 64 -0.39 11.79 -13.94
C LYS A 64 -0.74 10.45 -14.54
N TYR A 65 -1.84 9.84 -14.10
CA TYR A 65 -2.30 8.55 -14.62
C TYR A 65 -3.77 8.60 -15.01
N LEU A 66 -4.04 8.26 -16.26
CA LEU A 66 -5.38 8.14 -16.81
C LEU A 66 -5.57 6.74 -17.39
N ASP A 67 -6.52 6.00 -16.82
CA ASP A 67 -6.92 4.69 -17.32
C ASP A 67 -8.34 4.73 -17.90
N LEU A 68 -8.43 4.57 -19.21
CA LEU A 68 -9.66 4.52 -19.99
C LEU A 68 -9.82 3.16 -20.68
N SER A 69 -9.12 2.11 -20.21
CA SER A 69 -9.16 0.79 -20.86
C SER A 69 -10.55 0.16 -20.83
N ASP A 70 -10.82 -0.76 -21.76
CA ASP A 70 -12.08 -1.53 -21.79
C ASP A 70 -13.33 -0.62 -21.87
N ASN A 71 -13.26 0.43 -22.70
CA ASN A 71 -14.37 1.32 -23.01
C ASN A 71 -14.76 1.19 -24.50
N ARG A 72 -15.43 2.20 -25.07
CA ARG A 72 -15.85 2.26 -26.48
C ARG A 72 -15.31 3.51 -27.18
N VAL A 73 -14.20 4.06 -26.71
CA VAL A 73 -13.58 5.29 -27.22
C VAL A 73 -13.17 5.11 -28.69
N THR A 74 -13.52 6.06 -29.54
CA THR A 74 -13.30 5.99 -31.00
C THR A 74 -12.09 6.76 -31.51
N ASP A 75 -11.61 7.73 -30.75
CA ASP A 75 -10.56 8.66 -31.17
C ASP A 75 -9.82 9.25 -29.96
N ILE A 76 -8.58 9.68 -30.20
CA ILE A 76 -7.82 10.53 -29.26
C ILE A 76 -7.91 11.97 -29.78
N PRO A 77 -8.62 12.88 -29.08
CA PRO A 77 -8.93 14.23 -29.56
C PRO A 77 -7.79 15.22 -29.30
N ALA A 78 -7.80 16.35 -30.02
CA ALA A 78 -6.73 17.36 -29.97
C ALA A 78 -6.52 17.98 -28.58
N TYR A 79 -7.58 18.10 -27.77
CA TYR A 79 -7.49 18.65 -26.42
C TYR A 79 -6.76 17.74 -25.42
N ILE A 80 -6.32 16.53 -25.82
CA ILE A 80 -5.51 15.66 -24.96
C ILE A 80 -4.22 16.36 -24.50
N LYS A 81 -3.67 17.28 -25.32
CA LYS A 81 -2.46 18.05 -25.01
C LYS A 81 -2.54 18.88 -23.73
N GLU A 82 -3.74 19.21 -23.27
CA GLU A 82 -3.93 20.00 -22.06
C GLU A 82 -3.55 19.20 -20.79
N LEU A 83 -3.44 17.87 -20.88
CA LEU A 83 -3.00 16.99 -19.80
C LEU A 83 -1.46 16.97 -19.67
N LYS A 84 -0.85 18.14 -19.46
CA LYS A 84 0.62 18.33 -19.51
C LYS A 84 1.40 17.52 -18.48
N SER A 85 0.77 17.15 -17.36
CA SER A 85 1.36 16.34 -16.29
C SER A 85 1.25 14.83 -16.51
N LEU A 86 0.57 14.39 -17.58
CA LEU A 86 0.26 12.98 -17.78
C LEU A 86 1.53 12.17 -18.05
N GLU A 87 1.78 11.19 -17.18
CA GLU A 87 2.91 10.27 -17.27
C GLU A 87 2.48 8.91 -17.84
N LYS A 88 1.22 8.50 -17.65
CA LYS A 88 0.71 7.21 -18.08
C LYS A 88 -0.70 7.34 -18.66
N LEU A 89 -0.89 6.83 -19.86
CA LEU A 89 -2.18 6.79 -20.55
C LEU A 89 -2.50 5.37 -21.01
N ASN A 90 -3.56 4.80 -20.44
CA ASN A 90 -4.06 3.47 -20.81
C ASN A 90 -5.38 3.59 -21.58
N LEU A 91 -5.38 3.22 -22.84
CA LEU A 91 -6.52 3.24 -23.76
C LEU A 91 -6.74 1.86 -24.41
N ALA A 92 -6.22 0.80 -23.78
CA ALA A 92 -6.36 -0.56 -24.27
C ALA A 92 -7.82 -1.01 -24.42
N ASN A 93 -8.09 -1.93 -25.34
CA ASN A 93 -9.42 -2.54 -25.53
C ASN A 93 -10.52 -1.50 -25.77
N ASN A 94 -10.27 -0.55 -26.67
CA ASN A 94 -11.25 0.45 -27.12
C ASN A 94 -11.57 0.26 -28.61
N LYS A 95 -12.14 1.28 -29.26
CA LYS A 95 -12.47 1.29 -30.69
C LYS A 95 -11.71 2.40 -31.43
N ILE A 96 -10.52 2.77 -30.94
CA ILE A 96 -9.79 3.93 -31.46
C ILE A 96 -9.36 3.67 -32.90
N GLU A 97 -9.78 4.56 -33.81
CA GLU A 97 -9.43 4.53 -35.22
C GLU A 97 -8.44 5.64 -35.58
N THR A 98 -8.57 6.80 -34.95
CA THR A 98 -7.74 7.99 -35.20
C THR A 98 -7.07 8.50 -33.93
N ILE A 99 -5.85 9.03 -34.10
CA ILE A 99 -5.07 9.67 -33.04
C ILE A 99 -4.71 11.06 -33.56
N SER A 100 -5.05 12.09 -32.80
CA SER A 100 -4.68 13.47 -33.13
C SER A 100 -3.16 13.71 -33.01
N PRO A 101 -2.55 14.54 -33.88
CA PRO A 101 -1.14 14.95 -33.78
C PRO A 101 -0.74 15.49 -32.39
N GLU A 102 -1.68 16.15 -31.71
CA GLU A 102 -1.51 16.74 -30.38
C GLU A 102 -1.12 15.72 -29.29
N ILE A 103 -1.22 14.40 -29.54
CA ILE A 103 -0.65 13.39 -28.64
C ILE A 103 0.84 13.63 -28.39
N GLY A 104 1.58 14.16 -29.39
CA GLY A 104 3.00 14.46 -29.29
C GLY A 104 3.34 15.58 -28.31
N GLU A 105 2.36 16.38 -27.88
CA GLU A 105 2.55 17.47 -26.92
C GLU A 105 2.55 16.99 -25.45
N LEU A 106 2.26 15.71 -25.20
CA LEU A 106 2.33 15.09 -23.87
C LEU A 106 3.78 14.82 -23.43
N SER A 107 4.57 15.88 -23.25
CA SER A 107 6.01 15.84 -22.99
C SER A 107 6.45 15.05 -21.74
N ASN A 108 5.52 14.75 -20.82
CA ASN A 108 5.77 13.94 -19.62
C ASN A 108 5.39 12.46 -19.76
N LEU A 109 4.80 12.06 -20.89
CA LEU A 109 4.28 10.70 -21.07
C LEU A 109 5.42 9.67 -21.13
N ARG A 110 5.31 8.66 -20.27
CA ARG A 110 6.27 7.55 -20.11
C ARG A 110 5.69 6.23 -20.57
N GLU A 111 4.39 6.05 -20.43
CA GLU A 111 3.70 4.82 -20.82
C GLU A 111 2.44 5.15 -21.62
N LEU A 112 2.37 4.62 -22.85
CA LEU A 112 1.21 4.71 -23.71
C LEU A 112 0.76 3.31 -24.11
N ASN A 113 -0.44 2.93 -23.68
CA ASN A 113 -1.04 1.66 -24.04
C ASN A 113 -2.26 1.86 -24.94
N LEU A 114 -2.14 1.41 -26.18
CA LEU A 114 -3.16 1.47 -27.24
C LEU A 114 -3.52 0.07 -27.75
N ASN A 115 -3.18 -1.00 -27.01
CA ASN A 115 -3.37 -2.36 -27.47
C ASN A 115 -4.85 -2.67 -27.73
N ASN A 116 -5.14 -3.53 -28.72
CA ASN A 116 -6.49 -3.98 -29.05
C ASN A 116 -7.44 -2.81 -29.35
N ASN A 117 -7.10 -2.04 -30.38
CA ASN A 117 -7.90 -0.95 -30.94
C ASN A 117 -8.06 -1.19 -32.47
N LYS A 118 -8.40 -0.14 -33.23
CA LYS A 118 -8.56 -0.21 -34.69
C LYS A 118 -7.63 0.75 -35.44
N ILE A 119 -6.50 1.10 -34.83
CA ILE A 119 -5.58 2.11 -35.35
C ILE A 119 -4.91 1.59 -36.64
N GLN A 120 -4.92 2.40 -37.70
CA GLN A 120 -4.27 2.06 -38.98
C GLN A 120 -2.97 2.84 -39.23
N ILE A 121 -2.89 4.06 -38.69
CA ILE A 121 -1.76 4.99 -38.87
C ILE A 121 -1.47 5.65 -37.52
N LEU A 122 -0.18 5.82 -37.19
CA LEU A 122 0.26 6.70 -36.10
C LEU A 122 0.62 8.08 -36.65
N PRO A 123 0.28 9.17 -35.95
CA PRO A 123 0.77 10.50 -36.30
C PRO A 123 2.31 10.56 -36.16
N PRO A 124 3.03 11.21 -37.08
CA PRO A 124 4.48 11.46 -36.96
C PRO A 124 4.88 12.07 -35.61
N GLU A 125 4.03 12.92 -35.05
CA GLU A 125 4.20 13.62 -33.77
C GLU A 125 4.34 12.67 -32.58
N ILE A 126 4.03 11.37 -32.73
CA ILE A 126 4.36 10.37 -31.72
C ILE A 126 5.86 10.39 -31.35
N GLY A 127 6.72 10.74 -32.31
CA GLY A 127 8.17 10.87 -32.11
C GLY A 127 8.59 12.03 -31.20
N HIS A 128 7.67 12.96 -30.87
CA HIS A 128 7.95 14.06 -29.94
C HIS A 128 7.92 13.63 -28.47
N LEU A 129 7.43 12.42 -28.17
CA LEU A 129 7.32 11.88 -26.81
C LEU A 129 8.69 11.41 -26.26
N ALA A 130 9.61 12.34 -26.04
CA ALA A 130 11.00 12.07 -25.68
C ALA A 130 11.19 11.22 -24.39
N LYS A 131 10.22 11.26 -23.46
CA LYS A 131 10.24 10.50 -22.20
C LYS A 131 9.52 9.15 -22.28
N LEU A 132 8.99 8.77 -23.44
CA LEU A 132 8.21 7.54 -23.59
C LEU A 132 9.13 6.32 -23.44
N ASN A 133 8.86 5.52 -22.42
CA ASN A 133 9.61 4.31 -22.09
C ASN A 133 8.92 3.05 -22.59
N ARG A 134 7.58 3.07 -22.65
CA ARG A 134 6.76 1.92 -23.00
C ARG A 134 5.67 2.31 -23.98
N LEU A 135 5.67 1.66 -25.14
CA LEU A 135 4.64 1.81 -26.17
C LEU A 135 4.07 0.44 -26.52
N ASP A 136 2.78 0.24 -26.25
CA ASP A 136 2.06 -0.96 -26.71
C ASP A 136 0.96 -0.57 -27.69
N ILE A 137 1.13 -0.94 -28.96
CA ILE A 137 0.14 -0.73 -30.02
C ILE A 137 -0.21 -2.09 -30.67
N SER A 138 -0.08 -3.17 -29.90
CA SER A 138 -0.37 -4.51 -30.41
C SER A 138 -1.86 -4.72 -30.67
N GLN A 139 -2.20 -5.68 -31.55
CA GLN A 139 -3.59 -6.00 -31.89
C GLN A 139 -4.33 -4.77 -32.46
N ASN A 140 -3.72 -4.12 -33.44
CA ASN A 140 -4.32 -3.03 -34.21
C ASN A 140 -4.28 -3.38 -35.70
N TYR A 141 -4.53 -2.40 -36.57
CA TYR A 141 -4.48 -2.55 -38.02
C TYR A 141 -3.35 -1.73 -38.65
N LEU A 142 -2.26 -1.45 -37.92
CA LEU A 142 -1.17 -0.61 -38.40
C LEU A 142 -0.57 -1.17 -39.69
N ILE A 143 -0.49 -0.33 -40.73
CA ILE A 143 0.05 -0.70 -42.04
C ILE A 143 1.53 -0.30 -42.16
N GLN A 144 1.91 0.80 -41.53
CA GLN A 144 3.27 1.32 -41.46
C GLN A 144 3.52 2.05 -40.14
N LEU A 145 4.79 2.27 -39.82
CA LEU A 145 5.20 3.21 -38.76
C LEU A 145 5.74 4.49 -39.39
N PRO A 146 5.51 5.66 -38.77
CA PRO A 146 6.20 6.89 -39.14
C PRO A 146 7.71 6.77 -38.88
N VAL A 147 8.53 7.46 -39.67
CA VAL A 147 10.01 7.44 -39.50
C VAL A 147 10.43 8.04 -38.16
N GLU A 148 9.62 8.97 -37.66
CA GLU A 148 9.75 9.65 -36.37
C GLU A 148 9.65 8.69 -35.17
N ILE A 149 9.23 7.43 -35.37
CA ILE A 149 9.32 6.42 -34.32
C ILE A 149 10.75 6.28 -33.78
N GLY A 150 11.76 6.50 -34.63
CA GLY A 150 13.18 6.47 -34.24
C GLY A 150 13.59 7.59 -33.30
N ASN A 151 12.77 8.63 -33.10
CA ASN A 151 13.06 9.74 -32.19
C ASN A 151 12.77 9.39 -30.72
N LEU A 152 12.11 8.25 -30.45
CA LEU A 152 11.77 7.78 -29.11
C LEU A 152 12.99 7.19 -28.37
N SER A 153 14.00 8.03 -28.12
CA SER A 153 15.30 7.64 -27.57
C SER A 153 15.25 6.96 -26.19
N SER A 154 14.20 7.23 -25.39
CA SER A 154 13.98 6.60 -24.06
C SER A 154 13.23 5.27 -24.12
N LEU A 155 12.77 4.83 -25.30
CA LEU A 155 11.89 3.68 -25.43
C LEU A 155 12.63 2.39 -25.10
N THR A 156 12.11 1.64 -24.13
CA THR A 156 12.67 0.35 -23.68
C THR A 156 11.80 -0.84 -24.08
N TYR A 157 10.51 -0.61 -24.29
CA TYR A 157 9.53 -1.62 -24.69
C TYR A 157 8.68 -1.10 -25.84
N LEU A 158 8.66 -1.87 -26.95
CA LEU A 158 7.83 -1.62 -28.12
C LEU A 158 7.09 -2.89 -28.52
N ASN A 159 5.77 -2.90 -28.38
CA ASN A 159 4.93 -4.03 -28.78
C ASN A 159 4.04 -3.68 -29.96
N LEU A 160 4.34 -4.28 -31.10
CA LEU A 160 3.68 -4.08 -32.40
C LEU A 160 3.07 -5.37 -32.96
N LYS A 161 3.05 -6.46 -32.18
CA LYS A 161 2.52 -7.76 -32.63
C LYS A 161 1.07 -7.63 -33.11
N ARG A 162 0.65 -8.55 -33.97
CA ARG A 162 -0.74 -8.62 -34.46
C ARG A 162 -1.19 -7.28 -35.08
N ASN A 163 -0.42 -6.79 -36.03
CA ASN A 163 -0.74 -5.64 -36.88
C ASN A 163 -0.65 -6.07 -38.36
N LYS A 164 -0.70 -5.12 -39.29
CA LYS A 164 -0.60 -5.35 -40.75
C LYS A 164 0.67 -4.72 -41.34
N LEU A 165 1.72 -4.60 -40.54
CA LEU A 165 2.97 -3.96 -40.95
C LEU A 165 3.65 -4.80 -42.04
N LYS A 166 4.10 -4.15 -43.12
CA LYS A 166 4.85 -4.79 -44.21
C LYS A 166 6.35 -4.56 -44.14
N SER A 167 6.76 -3.50 -43.47
CA SER A 167 8.16 -3.12 -43.28
C SER A 167 8.28 -2.25 -42.04
N LEU A 168 9.50 -2.05 -41.57
CA LEU A 168 9.84 -1.08 -40.54
C LEU A 168 10.72 0.02 -41.15
N PRO A 169 10.59 1.28 -40.71
CA PRO A 169 11.49 2.36 -41.11
C PRO A 169 12.92 2.05 -40.63
N ARG A 170 13.94 2.52 -41.35
CA ARG A 170 15.36 2.28 -41.00
C ARG A 170 15.71 2.91 -39.66
N GLU A 171 15.05 4.02 -39.36
CA GLU A 171 15.11 4.80 -38.13
C GLU A 171 14.73 3.96 -36.88
N ILE A 172 14.12 2.79 -37.04
CA ILE A 172 13.92 1.85 -35.93
C ILE A 172 15.24 1.49 -35.24
N GLY A 173 16.37 1.52 -35.96
CA GLY A 173 17.72 1.30 -35.40
C GLY A 173 18.16 2.40 -34.42
N ASN A 174 17.54 3.58 -34.45
CA ASN A 174 17.87 4.70 -33.54
C ASN A 174 17.35 4.48 -32.12
N LEU A 175 16.50 3.47 -31.90
CA LEU A 175 15.95 3.09 -30.60
C LEU A 175 16.99 2.37 -29.73
N THR A 176 18.09 3.05 -29.41
CA THR A 176 19.26 2.47 -28.73
C THR A 176 18.99 1.98 -27.30
N SER A 177 17.93 2.48 -26.66
CA SER A 177 17.48 2.05 -25.33
C SER A 177 16.54 0.84 -25.35
N LEU A 178 16.15 0.36 -26.54
CA LEU A 178 15.12 -0.67 -26.70
C LEU A 178 15.65 -2.03 -26.27
N LYS A 179 14.93 -2.66 -25.33
CA LYS A 179 15.23 -3.98 -24.77
C LYS A 179 14.26 -5.04 -25.28
N GLU A 180 13.00 -4.66 -25.38
CA GLU A 180 11.91 -5.55 -25.78
C GLU A 180 11.22 -5.03 -27.05
N LEU A 181 11.28 -5.83 -28.12
CA LEU A 181 10.58 -5.57 -29.38
C LEU A 181 9.71 -6.78 -29.73
N TYR A 182 8.41 -6.56 -29.97
CA TYR A 182 7.50 -7.63 -30.36
C TYR A 182 6.87 -7.33 -31.72
N LEU A 183 7.23 -8.13 -32.73
CA LEU A 183 6.78 -7.95 -34.12
C LEU A 183 5.96 -9.12 -34.68
N TYR A 184 5.81 -10.22 -33.93
CA TYR A 184 5.16 -11.43 -34.43
C TYR A 184 3.70 -11.21 -34.88
N MET A 185 3.22 -12.03 -35.82
CA MET A 185 1.91 -11.85 -36.45
C MET A 185 1.75 -10.49 -37.15
N ASN A 186 2.79 -10.09 -37.90
CA ASN A 186 2.75 -9.06 -38.93
C ASN A 186 3.23 -9.68 -40.26
N GLU A 187 3.18 -8.90 -41.35
CA GLU A 187 3.66 -9.28 -42.68
C GLU A 187 5.03 -8.63 -42.99
N ILE A 188 5.90 -8.49 -41.98
CA ILE A 188 7.11 -7.63 -42.04
C ILE A 188 8.27 -8.28 -42.80
N LYS A 189 8.91 -7.48 -43.66
CA LYS A 189 10.33 -7.61 -44.04
C LYS A 189 11.20 -6.78 -43.09
N LEU A 190 12.15 -7.43 -42.41
CA LEU A 190 13.03 -6.78 -41.44
C LEU A 190 14.18 -6.03 -42.15
N PRO A 191 14.41 -4.73 -41.86
CA PRO A 191 15.61 -4.00 -42.32
C PRO A 191 16.88 -4.40 -41.57
N ASP A 192 18.05 -4.21 -42.19
CA ASP A 192 19.37 -4.55 -41.63
C ASP A 192 19.68 -3.76 -40.34
N GLU A 193 19.13 -2.55 -40.21
CA GLU A 193 19.28 -1.67 -39.06
C GLU A 193 18.74 -2.27 -37.75
N ILE A 194 17.88 -3.29 -37.81
CA ILE A 194 17.41 -4.06 -36.64
C ILE A 194 18.55 -4.82 -35.94
N LEU A 195 19.69 -5.02 -36.62
CA LEU A 195 20.89 -5.60 -36.01
C LEU A 195 21.58 -4.62 -35.05
N GLN A 196 21.29 -3.32 -35.11
CA GLN A 196 21.85 -2.31 -34.21
C GLN A 196 21.19 -2.34 -32.82
N LEU A 197 19.99 -2.93 -32.73
CA LEU A 197 19.23 -3.04 -31.49
C LEU A 197 19.79 -4.16 -30.59
N LYS A 198 20.19 -3.80 -29.36
CA LYS A 198 20.66 -4.72 -28.31
C LYS A 198 19.47 -5.37 -27.58
N LEU A 199 18.67 -6.16 -28.32
CA LEU A 199 17.48 -6.85 -27.80
C LEU A 199 17.85 -8.10 -26.99
N ASP A 200 17.05 -8.42 -25.96
CA ASP A 200 17.24 -9.63 -25.14
C ASP A 200 16.99 -10.93 -25.96
N GLU A 201 17.69 -12.02 -25.60
CA GLU A 201 17.89 -13.28 -26.36
C GLU A 201 16.67 -13.93 -27.04
N ILE A 202 15.45 -13.61 -26.60
CA ILE A 202 14.20 -14.18 -27.12
C ILE A 202 13.92 -13.76 -28.57
N ASP A 203 14.45 -12.61 -29.02
CA ASP A 203 14.24 -12.09 -30.38
C ASP A 203 15.29 -12.58 -31.38
N PHE A 204 16.37 -13.21 -30.90
CA PHE A 204 17.40 -13.84 -31.73
C PHE A 204 16.83 -14.97 -32.61
N MET A 205 15.77 -15.65 -32.18
CA MET A 205 15.15 -16.75 -32.92
C MET A 205 14.34 -16.29 -34.15
N ALA A 206 13.70 -15.12 -34.10
CA ALA A 206 13.05 -14.53 -35.28
C ALA A 206 14.08 -14.08 -36.32
N LYS A 207 15.21 -13.52 -35.84
CA LYS A 207 16.37 -13.15 -36.67
C LYS A 207 17.06 -14.39 -37.30
N PHE A 208 17.14 -15.51 -36.56
CA PHE A 208 17.76 -16.76 -37.03
C PHE A 208 16.90 -17.53 -38.05
N GLN A 209 15.58 -17.57 -37.85
CA GLN A 209 14.64 -18.23 -38.78
C GLN A 209 14.64 -17.57 -40.17
N GLN A 210 14.76 -16.24 -40.25
CA GLN A 210 14.78 -15.52 -41.52
C GLN A 210 16.11 -15.74 -42.28
N LYS A 211 17.24 -15.74 -41.57
CA LYS A 211 18.56 -15.94 -42.18
C LYS A 211 18.77 -17.38 -42.68
N LEU A 212 18.17 -18.36 -42.03
CA LEU A 212 18.15 -19.75 -42.51
C LEU A 212 17.34 -19.93 -43.82
N ASN A 213 16.24 -19.18 -43.99
CA ASN A 213 15.46 -19.23 -45.23
C ASN A 213 16.22 -18.65 -46.43
N GLU A 214 17.12 -17.68 -46.22
CA GLU A 214 17.99 -17.13 -47.27
C GLU A 214 19.10 -18.11 -47.69
N VAL A 215 19.69 -18.84 -46.73
CA VAL A 215 20.71 -19.88 -47.00
C VAL A 215 20.09 -21.08 -47.75
N TYR A 216 18.88 -21.48 -47.38
CA TYR A 216 18.15 -22.58 -48.04
C TYR A 216 17.90 -22.33 -49.54
N ILE A 217 17.63 -21.08 -49.93
CA ILE A 217 17.40 -20.70 -51.33
C ILE A 217 18.70 -20.75 -52.14
N LYS A 218 19.86 -20.44 -51.53
CA LYS A 218 21.17 -20.45 -52.21
C LYS A 218 21.75 -21.85 -52.44
N GLU A 219 21.51 -22.80 -51.55
CA GLU A 219 22.17 -24.12 -51.62
C GLU A 219 21.34 -25.21 -52.34
N ALA A 220 20.06 -24.96 -52.61
CA ALA A 220 19.16 -25.86 -53.33
C ALA A 220 19.58 -26.16 -54.80
N GLU A 221 20.61 -25.49 -55.32
CA GLU A 221 21.14 -25.68 -56.68
C GLU A 221 22.09 -26.89 -56.81
N THR A 222 22.61 -27.46 -55.72
CA THR A 222 23.55 -28.60 -55.78
C THR A 222 22.87 -29.93 -55.43
N ARG A 223 22.66 -30.79 -56.44
CA ARG A 223 21.87 -32.04 -56.35
C ARG A 223 22.44 -33.14 -55.43
N GLN A 224 23.70 -33.06 -54.99
CA GLN A 224 24.42 -34.21 -54.43
C GLN A 224 24.08 -34.54 -52.96
N TRP A 225 23.58 -33.58 -52.17
CA TRP A 225 23.27 -33.78 -50.73
C TRP A 225 21.79 -33.63 -50.38
N ARG A 226 20.95 -33.44 -51.39
CA ARG A 226 19.57 -32.97 -51.23
C ARG A 226 18.74 -33.80 -50.24
N ASN A 227 18.82 -35.13 -50.29
CA ASN A 227 17.98 -35.98 -49.45
C ASN A 227 18.46 -36.05 -47.99
N THR A 228 19.77 -36.11 -47.75
CA THR A 228 20.34 -36.10 -46.38
C THR A 228 20.11 -34.75 -45.71
N PHE A 229 20.22 -33.66 -46.48
CA PHE A 229 19.89 -32.31 -46.02
C PHE A 229 18.40 -32.14 -45.75
N ILE A 230 17.52 -32.66 -46.62
CA ILE A 230 16.05 -32.62 -46.40
C ILE A 230 15.67 -33.36 -45.11
N VAL A 231 16.25 -34.54 -44.85
CA VAL A 231 15.95 -35.30 -43.63
C VAL A 231 16.47 -34.59 -42.39
N GLY A 232 17.70 -34.04 -42.42
CA GLY A 232 18.24 -33.23 -41.33
C GLY A 232 17.44 -31.94 -41.08
N PHE A 233 16.96 -31.31 -42.16
CA PHE A 233 16.11 -30.14 -42.12
C PHE A 233 14.76 -30.44 -41.48
N ILE A 234 14.11 -31.55 -41.84
CA ILE A 234 12.84 -31.99 -41.24
C ILE A 234 13.02 -32.28 -39.74
N LEU A 235 14.11 -32.95 -39.36
CA LEU A 235 14.44 -33.22 -37.95
C LEU A 235 14.69 -31.95 -37.14
N LEU A 236 15.43 -30.98 -37.72
CA LEU A 236 15.66 -29.69 -37.11
C LEU A 236 14.34 -28.90 -36.96
N LEU A 237 13.48 -28.92 -37.98
CA LEU A 237 12.15 -28.30 -37.94
C LEU A 237 11.27 -28.92 -36.85
N LEU A 238 11.30 -30.25 -36.69
CA LEU A 238 10.60 -30.95 -35.63
C LEU A 238 11.11 -30.57 -34.24
N LEU A 239 12.42 -30.51 -34.04
CA LEU A 239 13.03 -30.07 -32.78
C LEU A 239 12.68 -28.62 -32.46
N VAL A 240 12.71 -27.74 -33.45
CA VAL A 240 12.28 -26.33 -33.32
C VAL A 240 10.80 -26.25 -32.96
N LEU A 241 9.93 -27.04 -33.61
CA LEU A 241 8.50 -27.09 -33.30
C LEU A 241 8.25 -27.58 -31.87
N ILE A 242 8.98 -28.61 -31.42
CA ILE A 242 8.91 -29.11 -30.04
C ILE A 242 9.35 -28.02 -29.05
N PHE A 243 10.47 -27.36 -29.33
CA PHE A 243 10.99 -26.28 -28.49
C PHE A 243 10.03 -25.08 -28.42
N ILE A 244 9.43 -24.67 -29.55
CA ILE A 244 8.41 -23.62 -29.61
C ILE A 244 7.18 -24.03 -28.79
N ARG A 245 6.69 -25.26 -28.95
CA ARG A 245 5.51 -25.74 -28.25
C ARG A 245 5.77 -25.81 -26.74
N SER A 246 6.94 -26.28 -26.33
CA SER A 246 7.35 -26.34 -24.92
C SER A 246 7.46 -24.94 -24.32
N ASN A 247 8.13 -24.00 -24.99
CA ASN A 247 8.22 -22.62 -24.54
C ASN A 247 6.87 -21.91 -24.50
N PHE A 248 5.98 -22.19 -25.45
CA PHE A 248 4.62 -21.66 -25.44
C PHE A 248 3.83 -22.16 -24.24
N ILE A 249 3.94 -23.45 -23.91
CA ILE A 249 3.30 -24.06 -22.73
C ILE A 249 3.88 -23.43 -21.45
N ILE A 250 5.20 -23.32 -21.35
CA ILE A 250 5.88 -22.72 -20.19
C ILE A 250 5.45 -21.26 -20.01
N ARG A 251 5.41 -20.47 -21.08
CA ARG A 251 4.94 -19.07 -21.04
C ARG A 251 3.47 -18.96 -20.65
N LYS A 252 2.62 -19.83 -21.18
CA LYS A 252 1.19 -19.86 -20.81
C LYS A 252 1.02 -20.19 -19.33
N SER A 253 1.81 -21.14 -18.82
CA SER A 253 1.81 -21.52 -17.41
C SER A 253 2.34 -20.39 -16.52
N ARG A 254 3.46 -19.75 -16.90
CA ARG A 254 4.03 -18.59 -16.19
C ARG A 254 3.08 -17.40 -16.15
N LYS A 255 2.45 -17.05 -17.27
CA LYS A 255 1.44 -15.97 -17.33
C LYS A 255 0.19 -16.29 -16.52
N LYS A 256 -0.22 -17.57 -16.48
CA LYS A 256 -1.32 -18.01 -15.61
C LYS A 256 -0.91 -17.88 -14.15
N LEU A 257 0.31 -18.28 -13.80
CA LEU A 257 0.85 -18.16 -12.45
C LEU A 257 0.98 -16.70 -12.01
N GLU A 258 1.49 -15.81 -12.85
CA GLU A 258 1.58 -14.36 -12.57
C GLU A 258 0.20 -13.74 -12.34
N ARG A 259 -0.81 -14.13 -13.14
CA ARG A 259 -2.20 -13.70 -12.92
C ARG A 259 -2.75 -14.22 -11.59
N THR A 260 -2.59 -15.52 -11.32
CA THR A 260 -3.04 -16.10 -10.05
C THR A 260 -2.31 -15.47 -8.87
N LEU A 261 -1.03 -15.15 -9.00
CA LEU A 261 -0.26 -14.46 -7.95
C LEU A 261 -0.76 -13.04 -7.73
N ALA A 262 -1.01 -12.28 -8.79
CA ALA A 262 -1.57 -10.93 -8.70
C ALA A 262 -2.97 -10.94 -8.07
N GLU A 263 -3.83 -11.87 -8.50
CA GLU A 263 -5.16 -12.10 -7.90
C GLU A 263 -5.06 -12.50 -6.41
N LEU A 264 -4.09 -13.35 -6.06
CA LEU A 264 -3.85 -13.77 -4.68
C LEU A 264 -3.37 -12.59 -3.82
N GLN A 265 -2.43 -11.78 -4.33
CA GLN A 265 -1.92 -10.58 -3.65
C GLN A 265 -3.03 -9.54 -3.45
N GLU A 266 -3.87 -9.32 -4.45
CA GLU A 266 -5.02 -8.43 -4.37
C GLU A 266 -6.06 -8.95 -3.37
N THR A 267 -6.33 -10.26 -3.40
CA THR A 267 -7.25 -10.94 -2.45
C THR A 267 -6.72 -10.85 -1.03
N GLN A 268 -5.41 -11.06 -0.85
CA GLN A 268 -4.75 -10.92 0.45
C GLN A 268 -4.82 -9.47 0.95
N HIS A 269 -4.58 -8.48 0.09
CA HIS A 269 -4.72 -7.07 0.46
C HIS A 269 -6.16 -6.75 0.89
N LYS A 270 -7.15 -7.21 0.13
CA LYS A 270 -8.58 -7.06 0.45
C LYS A 270 -8.95 -7.76 1.75
N LEU A 271 -8.41 -8.94 2.03
CA LEU A 271 -8.62 -9.66 3.29
C LEU A 271 -8.00 -8.93 4.47
N ILE A 272 -6.77 -8.42 4.34
CA ILE A 272 -6.11 -7.61 5.37
C ILE A 272 -6.92 -6.35 5.65
N GLU A 273 -7.43 -5.68 4.62
CA GLU A 273 -8.25 -4.48 4.77
C GLU A 273 -9.61 -4.80 5.40
N ALA A 274 -10.26 -5.88 4.98
CA ALA A 274 -11.52 -6.36 5.56
C ALA A 274 -11.34 -6.78 7.04
N GLU A 275 -10.25 -7.45 7.39
CA GLU A 275 -9.90 -7.84 8.75
C GLU A 275 -9.59 -6.62 9.62
N LYS A 276 -8.85 -5.63 9.08
CA LYS A 276 -8.64 -4.32 9.73
C LYS A 276 -9.96 -3.61 9.98
N MET A 277 -10.87 -3.57 9.01
CA MET A 277 -12.18 -2.93 9.14
C MET A 277 -13.10 -3.67 10.11
N ALA A 278 -13.06 -5.00 10.13
CA ALA A 278 -13.80 -5.82 11.09
C ALA A 278 -13.27 -5.65 12.52
N SER A 279 -11.94 -5.63 12.68
CA SER A 279 -11.27 -5.32 13.95
C SER A 279 -11.60 -3.90 14.42
N LEU A 280 -11.53 -2.91 13.52
CA LEU A 280 -11.85 -1.52 13.82
C LEU A 280 -13.33 -1.36 14.18
N GLY A 281 -14.25 -2.02 13.47
CA GLY A 281 -15.68 -2.00 13.77
C GLY A 281 -15.99 -2.57 15.15
N THR A 282 -15.33 -3.67 15.51
CA THR A 282 -15.44 -4.26 16.86
C THR A 282 -14.89 -3.33 17.94
N LEU A 283 -13.78 -2.64 17.64
CA LEU A 283 -13.12 -1.70 18.56
C LEU A 283 -13.94 -0.41 18.74
N VAL A 284 -14.48 0.15 17.66
CA VAL A 284 -15.37 1.31 17.66
C VAL A 284 -16.65 1.00 18.43
N SER A 285 -17.26 -0.17 18.22
CA SER A 285 -18.44 -0.60 18.96
C SER A 285 -18.17 -0.73 20.46
N ARG A 286 -17.03 -1.30 20.85
CA ARG A 286 -16.64 -1.44 22.25
C ARG A 286 -16.31 -0.10 22.91
N VAL A 287 -15.56 0.77 22.22
CA VAL A 287 -15.24 2.12 22.71
C VAL A 287 -16.52 2.95 22.86
N ALA A 288 -17.47 2.84 21.93
CA ALA A 288 -18.77 3.50 22.05
C ALA A 288 -19.51 3.05 23.33
N HIS A 289 -19.52 1.75 23.63
CA HIS A 289 -20.12 1.22 24.86
C HIS A 289 -19.39 1.71 26.12
N GLU A 290 -18.05 1.69 26.12
CA GLU A 290 -17.21 2.10 27.26
C GLU A 290 -17.23 3.61 27.51
N VAL A 291 -17.41 4.45 26.48
CA VAL A 291 -17.61 5.90 26.61
C VAL A 291 -19.04 6.22 27.04
N ASN A 292 -20.04 5.51 26.51
CA ASN A 292 -21.43 5.74 26.87
C ASN A 292 -21.72 5.48 28.35
N THR A 293 -21.01 4.54 28.98
CA THR A 293 -21.23 4.19 30.39
C THR A 293 -20.96 5.37 31.35
N PRO A 294 -19.76 5.98 31.39
CA PRO A 294 -19.51 7.14 32.25
C PRO A 294 -20.32 8.37 31.82
N VAL A 295 -20.53 8.59 30.52
CA VAL A 295 -21.36 9.70 30.04
C VAL A 295 -22.81 9.54 30.52
N GLY A 296 -23.37 8.33 30.44
CA GLY A 296 -24.71 8.01 30.93
C GLY A 296 -24.85 8.25 32.43
N VAL A 297 -23.89 7.78 33.23
CA VAL A 297 -23.85 8.07 34.68
C VAL A 297 -23.78 9.57 34.94
N GLY A 298 -22.94 10.31 34.21
CA GLY A 298 -22.85 11.77 34.32
C GLY A 298 -24.18 12.48 34.00
N VAL A 299 -24.90 12.04 32.97
CA VAL A 299 -26.23 12.57 32.60
C VAL A 299 -27.26 12.27 33.68
N THR A 300 -27.30 11.03 34.20
CA THR A 300 -28.23 10.65 35.27
C THR A 300 -27.95 11.43 36.56
N THR A 301 -26.69 11.58 36.96
CA THR A 301 -26.29 12.39 38.13
C THR A 301 -26.62 13.87 37.92
N SER A 302 -26.41 14.42 36.71
CA SER A 302 -26.77 15.81 36.40
C SER A 302 -28.28 16.03 36.45
N SER A 303 -29.07 15.08 35.94
CA SER A 303 -30.53 15.16 35.95
C SER A 303 -31.11 15.06 37.37
N THR A 304 -30.57 14.18 38.20
CA THR A 304 -30.96 14.08 39.62
C THR A 304 -30.56 15.33 40.40
N PHE A 305 -29.36 15.86 40.16
CA PHE A 305 -28.91 17.11 40.75
C PHE A 305 -29.78 18.32 40.36
N LEU A 306 -30.24 18.37 39.11
CA LEU A 306 -31.18 19.39 38.66
C LEU A 306 -32.53 19.32 39.41
N ASN A 307 -33.02 18.12 39.70
CA ASN A 307 -34.25 17.94 40.47
C ASN A 307 -34.06 18.38 41.93
N LEU A 308 -32.98 17.96 42.58
CA LEU A 308 -32.62 18.43 43.93
C LEU A 308 -32.55 19.95 44.01
N SER A 309 -31.97 20.59 42.98
CA SER A 309 -31.88 22.05 42.91
C SER A 309 -33.24 22.74 42.78
N LYS A 310 -34.16 22.13 42.01
CA LYS A 310 -35.55 22.62 41.88
C LYS A 310 -36.32 22.46 43.19
N ASP A 311 -36.15 21.33 43.88
CA ASP A 311 -36.83 21.05 45.14
C ASP A 311 -36.37 22.01 46.24
N LEU A 312 -35.06 22.26 46.35
CA LEU A 312 -34.52 23.26 47.27
C LEU A 312 -35.08 24.66 46.96
N LYS A 313 -35.07 25.07 45.68
CA LYS A 313 -35.61 26.36 45.26
C LYS A 313 -37.06 26.52 45.68
N LYS A 314 -37.88 25.48 45.48
CA LYS A 314 -39.29 25.48 45.88
C LYS A 314 -39.46 25.60 47.39
N SER A 315 -38.73 24.81 48.19
CA SER A 315 -38.78 24.92 49.66
C SER A 315 -38.33 26.28 50.19
N TYR A 316 -37.41 26.94 49.49
CA TYR A 316 -37.00 28.31 49.80
C TYR A 316 -38.10 29.33 49.46
N GLU A 317 -38.72 29.24 48.28
CA GLU A 317 -39.83 30.11 47.85
C GLU A 317 -41.05 29.96 48.77
N ASP A 318 -41.35 28.73 49.20
CA ASP A 318 -42.43 28.40 50.13
C ASP A 318 -42.12 28.79 51.59
N LYS A 319 -40.91 29.33 51.86
CA LYS A 319 -40.40 29.71 53.20
C LYS A 319 -40.39 28.57 54.22
N GLN A 320 -40.28 27.32 53.75
CA GLN A 320 -40.25 26.11 54.59
C GLN A 320 -38.87 25.45 54.68
N MET A 321 -37.84 26.04 54.05
CA MET A 321 -36.49 25.50 54.04
C MET A 321 -35.85 25.46 55.43
N THR A 322 -35.39 24.29 55.83
CA THR A 322 -34.65 24.09 57.09
C THR A 322 -33.14 24.17 56.86
N ARG A 323 -32.39 24.46 57.94
CA ARG A 323 -30.91 24.43 57.90
C ARG A 323 -30.37 23.04 57.51
N GLN A 324 -31.00 21.98 58.00
CA GLN A 324 -30.60 20.60 57.68
C GLN A 324 -30.74 20.29 56.19
N GLN A 325 -31.86 20.68 55.57
CA GLN A 325 -32.07 20.49 54.11
C GLN A 325 -31.04 21.26 53.27
N LEU A 326 -30.62 22.44 53.73
CA LEU A 326 -29.57 23.22 53.06
C LEU A 326 -28.20 22.52 53.19
N GLU A 327 -27.86 22.00 54.37
CA GLU A 327 -26.62 21.25 54.60
C GLU A 327 -26.59 19.94 53.80
N GLU A 328 -27.70 19.21 53.73
CA GLU A 328 -27.87 18.00 52.89
C GLU A 328 -27.69 18.34 51.39
N PHE A 329 -28.37 19.39 50.91
CA PHE A 329 -28.22 19.82 49.52
C PHE A 329 -26.77 20.19 49.17
N ILE A 330 -26.07 20.92 50.04
CA ILE A 330 -24.67 21.30 49.79
C ILE A 330 -23.79 20.04 49.68
N ASN A 331 -23.97 19.06 50.57
CA ASN A 331 -23.22 17.81 50.54
C ASN A 331 -23.53 16.99 49.27
N ASP A 332 -24.81 16.84 48.92
CA ASP A 332 -25.24 16.13 47.72
C ASP A 332 -24.77 16.85 46.44
N SER A 333 -24.73 18.18 46.45
CA SER A 333 -24.18 18.99 45.35
C SER A 333 -22.69 18.71 45.12
N ILE A 334 -21.93 18.61 46.21
CA ILE A 334 -20.49 18.35 46.14
C ILE A 334 -20.24 16.93 45.61
N GLU A 335 -20.97 15.93 46.11
CA GLU A 335 -20.84 14.54 45.65
C GLU A 335 -21.31 14.35 44.21
N ALA A 336 -22.42 14.98 43.81
CA ALA A 336 -22.88 14.97 42.43
C ALA A 336 -21.84 15.58 41.47
N ASN A 337 -21.25 16.72 41.83
CA ASN A 337 -20.21 17.35 41.02
C ASN A 337 -18.93 16.51 40.93
N LYS A 338 -18.50 15.87 42.03
CA LYS A 338 -17.37 14.94 42.02
C LYS A 338 -17.62 13.76 41.07
N LEU A 339 -18.80 13.15 41.15
CA LEU A 339 -19.21 12.04 40.29
C LEU A 339 -19.27 12.43 38.81
N ILE A 340 -19.87 13.57 38.49
CA ILE A 340 -19.94 14.09 37.11
C ILE A 340 -18.53 14.33 36.58
N LEU A 341 -17.68 15.04 37.33
CA LEU A 341 -16.34 15.40 36.90
C LEU A 341 -15.44 14.16 36.73
N SER A 342 -15.55 13.18 37.64
CA SER A 342 -14.82 11.92 37.53
C SER A 342 -15.21 11.14 36.28
N ASN A 343 -16.51 11.03 36.00
CA ASN A 343 -17.00 10.31 34.83
C ASN A 343 -16.65 11.01 33.51
N LEU A 344 -16.72 12.34 33.46
CA LEU A 344 -16.29 13.11 32.28
C LEU A 344 -14.78 12.98 32.03
N ARG A 345 -13.95 12.96 33.08
CA ARG A 345 -12.50 12.70 32.96
C ARG A 345 -12.23 11.27 32.47
N ASN A 346 -12.99 10.28 32.93
CA ASN A 346 -12.88 8.91 32.46
C ASN A 346 -13.23 8.82 30.96
N ALA A 347 -14.34 9.43 30.53
CA ALA A 347 -14.73 9.50 29.13
C ALA A 347 -13.66 10.20 28.26
N HIS A 348 -13.10 11.31 28.73
CA HIS A 348 -12.02 12.03 28.04
C HIS A 348 -10.77 11.17 27.87
N THR A 349 -10.37 10.44 28.92
CA THR A 349 -9.20 9.54 28.90
C THR A 349 -9.39 8.39 27.91
N LEU A 350 -10.60 7.82 27.84
CA LEU A 350 -10.95 6.77 26.87
C LEU A 350 -10.88 7.29 25.43
N ILE A 351 -11.41 8.50 25.17
CA ILE A 351 -11.36 9.13 23.84
C ILE A 351 -9.91 9.46 23.44
N GLN A 352 -9.10 9.98 24.36
CA GLN A 352 -7.67 10.23 24.08
C GLN A 352 -6.90 8.95 23.78
N SER A 353 -7.15 7.89 24.54
CA SER A 353 -6.54 6.57 24.31
C SER A 353 -6.95 6.00 22.94
N PHE A 354 -8.22 6.14 22.56
CA PHE A 354 -8.70 5.76 21.23
C PHE A 354 -8.09 6.60 20.09
N LYS A 355 -7.94 7.92 20.30
CA LYS A 355 -7.27 8.82 19.35
C LYS A 355 -5.81 8.43 19.15
N GLN A 356 -5.10 8.07 20.22
CA GLN A 356 -3.71 7.61 20.15
C GLN A 356 -3.60 6.30 19.35
N ILE A 357 -4.50 5.33 19.58
CA ILE A 357 -4.56 4.08 18.80
C ILE A 357 -4.90 4.33 17.31
N SER A 358 -5.68 5.38 17.01
CA SER A 358 -6.09 5.73 15.64
C SER A 358 -5.08 6.62 14.90
N VAL A 359 -4.28 7.44 15.62
CA VAL A 359 -3.29 8.38 15.07
C VAL A 359 -1.89 7.77 15.00
N ASP A 360 -1.55 6.79 15.85
CA ASP A 360 -0.23 6.15 15.89
C ASP A 360 0.07 5.22 14.69
N GLN A 361 -0.81 5.15 13.68
CA GLN A 361 -0.46 4.59 12.37
C GLN A 361 0.40 5.55 11.50
N VAL A 362 0.78 6.74 11.99
CA VAL A 362 1.48 7.78 11.20
C VAL A 362 2.94 8.08 11.62
N THR A 363 3.53 7.43 12.64
CA THR A 363 4.96 7.64 12.98
C THR A 363 5.88 6.53 12.45
N ASP A 364 5.79 6.25 11.14
CA ASP A 364 6.61 5.28 10.39
C ASP A 364 7.90 5.91 9.81
N GLU A 365 8.50 6.93 10.45
CA GLU A 365 9.75 7.51 9.96
C GLU A 365 10.99 6.75 10.46
N LEU A 366 11.76 6.21 9.52
CA LEU A 366 13.04 5.57 9.76
C LEU A 366 14.11 6.66 10.00
N ARG A 367 14.69 6.71 11.20
CA ARG A 367 15.66 7.73 11.59
C ARG A 367 16.92 7.11 12.19
N GLU A 368 18.04 7.82 12.10
CA GLU A 368 19.28 7.48 12.78
C GLU A 368 19.34 8.19 14.13
N PHE A 369 19.60 7.43 15.19
CA PHE A 369 19.62 7.97 16.55
C PHE A 369 20.43 7.09 17.51
N ASN A 370 20.88 7.68 18.61
CA ASN A 370 21.54 6.97 19.69
C ASN A 370 20.49 6.19 20.50
N PHE A 371 20.49 4.86 20.33
CA PHE A 371 19.53 3.97 20.95
C PHE A 371 19.66 3.94 22.47
N GLY A 372 20.88 4.01 23.00
CA GLY A 372 21.14 4.05 24.44
C GLY A 372 20.54 5.29 25.09
N ALA A 373 20.87 6.48 24.58
CA ALA A 373 20.31 7.74 25.06
C ALA A 373 18.77 7.75 24.98
N TYR A 374 18.23 7.23 23.88
CA TYR A 374 16.79 7.13 23.68
C TYR A 374 16.08 6.23 24.71
N LEU A 375 16.67 5.08 25.06
CA LEU A 375 16.13 4.21 26.12
C LEU A 375 16.09 4.93 27.47
N TYR A 376 17.13 5.71 27.80
CA TYR A 376 17.13 6.54 29.01
C TYR A 376 15.99 7.56 29.01
N ASP A 377 15.75 8.26 27.90
CA ASP A 377 14.66 9.23 27.77
C ASP A 377 13.28 8.57 27.94
N ILE A 378 13.07 7.40 27.33
CA ILE A 378 11.82 6.64 27.47
C ILE A 378 11.59 6.27 28.94
N ILE A 379 12.59 5.70 29.62
CA ILE A 379 12.44 5.30 31.02
C ILE A 379 12.21 6.50 31.92
N ASN A 380 12.93 7.61 31.72
CA ASN A 380 12.71 8.86 32.46
C ASN A 380 11.27 9.37 32.30
N SER A 381 10.66 9.23 31.13
CA SER A 381 9.27 9.65 30.88
C SER A 381 8.24 8.85 31.68
N ILE A 382 8.53 7.57 31.98
CA ILE A 382 7.63 6.69 32.75
C ILE A 382 8.06 6.49 34.20
N GLN A 383 9.24 7.00 34.59
CA GLN A 383 9.81 6.92 35.93
C GLN A 383 8.82 7.35 37.04
N PRO A 384 8.01 8.43 36.89
CA PRO A 384 7.02 8.79 37.92
C PRO A 384 6.02 7.68 38.23
N LYS A 385 5.62 6.88 37.23
CA LYS A 385 4.71 5.75 37.42
C LYS A 385 5.42 4.57 38.09
N LEU A 386 6.67 4.31 37.73
CA LEU A 386 7.47 3.22 38.31
C LEU A 386 7.84 3.49 39.79
N ASN A 387 8.05 4.76 40.14
CA ASN A 387 8.34 5.18 41.51
C ASN A 387 7.19 4.91 42.49
N THR A 388 5.95 4.72 42.01
CA THR A 388 4.81 4.34 42.86
C THR A 388 5.04 3.03 43.62
N LYS A 389 5.86 2.12 43.09
CA LYS A 389 6.23 0.82 43.67
C LYS A 389 7.74 0.65 43.87
N LYS A 390 8.49 1.74 44.08
CA LYS A 390 9.97 1.74 44.26
C LYS A 390 10.72 0.87 43.23
N ILE A 391 10.24 0.78 42.00
CA ILE A 391 10.84 -0.06 40.96
C ILE A 391 12.08 0.64 40.42
N LYS A 392 13.21 -0.07 40.44
CA LYS A 392 14.47 0.40 39.82
C LYS A 392 14.57 -0.12 38.40
N VAL A 393 15.04 0.72 37.49
CA VAL A 393 15.33 0.32 36.10
C VAL A 393 16.83 0.46 35.87
N SER A 394 17.46 -0.60 35.38
CA SER A 394 18.88 -0.63 35.00
C SER A 394 18.98 -0.80 33.49
N ILE A 395 19.73 0.07 32.81
CA ILE A 395 19.94 0.01 31.36
C ILE A 395 21.41 -0.33 31.10
N VAL A 396 21.65 -1.49 30.50
CA VAL A 396 22.97 -1.93 30.04
C VAL A 396 22.99 -1.84 28.52
N CYS A 397 23.61 -0.79 28.00
CA CYS A 397 23.72 -0.54 26.57
C CYS A 397 25.16 -0.18 26.21
N GLN A 398 25.59 -0.56 25.01
CA GLN A 398 26.89 -0.17 24.48
C GLN A 398 26.97 1.36 24.31
N GLU A 399 28.08 1.97 24.70
CA GLU A 399 28.27 3.43 24.56
C GLU A 399 28.13 3.86 23.10
N ASN A 400 27.35 4.91 22.85
CA ASN A 400 27.10 5.48 21.52
C ASN A 400 26.56 4.49 20.46
N LEU A 401 25.68 3.58 20.86
CA LEU A 401 24.96 2.72 19.92
C LEU A 401 24.03 3.53 19.00
N ILE A 402 24.48 3.83 17.77
CA ILE A 402 23.67 4.49 16.73
C ILE A 402 22.94 3.44 15.90
N VAL A 403 21.62 3.58 15.77
CA VAL A 403 20.77 2.67 14.98
C VAL A 403 19.90 3.45 14.01
N LYS A 404 19.64 2.84 12.85
CA LYS A 404 18.68 3.35 11.86
C LYS A 404 17.37 2.57 11.96
N SER A 405 16.38 3.12 12.66
CA SER A 405 15.14 2.40 12.95
C SER A 405 13.96 3.34 13.22
N TYR A 406 12.81 2.76 13.58
CA TYR A 406 11.58 3.48 13.89
C TYR A 406 11.52 3.79 15.39
N GLN A 407 11.85 5.02 15.78
CA GLN A 407 11.89 5.45 17.19
C GLN A 407 10.58 5.14 17.93
N GLY A 408 9.44 5.55 17.35
CA GLY A 408 8.12 5.37 17.96
C GLY A 408 7.79 3.92 18.30
N ILE A 409 8.17 2.98 17.43
CA ILE A 409 7.96 1.55 17.64
C ILE A 409 8.76 1.05 18.85
N TRP A 410 10.03 1.44 18.96
CA TRP A 410 10.88 1.04 20.09
C TRP A 410 10.39 1.63 21.41
N SER A 411 9.94 2.88 21.43
CA SER A 411 9.33 3.48 22.62
C SER A 411 8.08 2.72 23.05
N GLN A 412 7.18 2.42 22.12
CA GLN A 412 5.96 1.68 22.42
C GLN A 412 6.24 0.29 22.98
N ILE A 413 7.21 -0.43 22.42
CA ILE A 413 7.67 -1.73 22.91
C ILE A 413 8.17 -1.62 24.36
N VAL A 414 9.11 -0.71 24.63
CA VAL A 414 9.75 -0.58 25.95
C VAL A 414 8.75 -0.13 27.02
N ILE A 415 7.89 0.84 26.69
CA ILE A 415 6.83 1.31 27.61
C ILE A 415 5.86 0.17 27.93
N ASN A 416 5.41 -0.59 26.92
CA ASN A 416 4.49 -1.70 27.13
C ASN A 416 5.08 -2.78 28.04
N LEU A 417 6.34 -3.16 27.82
CA LEU A 417 7.00 -4.15 28.67
C LEU A 417 7.19 -3.63 30.10
N ALA A 418 7.68 -2.41 30.27
CA ALA A 418 7.89 -1.83 31.60
C ALA A 418 6.59 -1.69 32.41
N LEU A 419 5.49 -1.27 31.75
CA LEU A 419 4.18 -1.17 32.40
C LEU A 419 3.57 -2.54 32.68
N ASN A 420 3.79 -3.54 31.81
CA ASN A 420 3.36 -4.91 32.09
C ASN A 420 4.08 -5.48 33.32
N SER A 421 5.39 -5.24 33.45
CA SER A 421 6.11 -5.62 34.67
C SER A 421 5.55 -4.89 35.90
N LEU A 422 5.27 -3.58 35.82
CA LEU A 422 4.64 -2.82 36.93
C LEU A 422 3.28 -3.39 37.37
N TYR A 423 2.37 -3.63 36.43
CA TYR A 423 0.98 -3.99 36.74
C TYR A 423 0.81 -5.49 37.02
N HIS A 424 1.53 -6.34 36.31
CA HIS A 424 1.38 -7.79 36.39
C HIS A 424 2.55 -8.44 37.15
N GLY A 425 3.79 -8.14 36.78
CA GLY A 425 5.00 -8.71 37.41
C GLY A 425 5.15 -8.32 38.88
N PHE A 426 4.84 -7.06 39.22
CA PHE A 426 4.96 -6.52 40.58
C PHE A 426 3.61 -6.30 41.26
N LYS A 427 2.55 -7.01 40.84
CA LYS A 427 1.17 -6.79 41.33
C LYS A 427 1.10 -6.77 42.86
N ASN A 428 1.76 -7.73 43.51
CA ASN A 428 1.79 -7.92 44.97
C ASN A 428 3.12 -7.49 45.62
N SER A 429 4.02 -6.86 44.88
CA SER A 429 5.31 -6.38 45.41
C SER A 429 5.33 -4.86 45.56
N SER A 430 6.09 -4.37 46.52
CA SER A 430 6.31 -2.94 46.79
C SER A 430 7.67 -2.43 46.31
N ASP A 431 8.49 -3.33 45.79
CA ASP A 431 9.79 -3.12 45.15
C ASP A 431 9.97 -4.07 43.96
N GLY A 432 10.91 -3.73 43.07
CA GLY A 432 11.17 -4.49 41.86
C GLY A 432 12.37 -3.95 41.09
N LEU A 433 12.93 -4.78 40.22
CA LEU A 433 14.02 -4.46 39.32
C LEU A 433 13.63 -4.84 37.90
N ILE A 434 13.76 -3.87 36.98
CA ILE A 434 13.67 -4.10 35.54
C ILE A 434 15.06 -3.88 34.95
N GLU A 435 15.63 -4.87 34.29
CA GLU A 435 16.89 -4.74 33.57
C GLU A 435 16.63 -4.72 32.06
N ILE A 436 17.13 -3.70 31.38
CA ILE A 436 17.06 -3.55 29.93
C ILE A 436 18.47 -3.68 29.39
N LYS A 437 18.74 -4.72 28.59
CA LYS A 437 20.04 -4.98 27.99
C LYS A 437 19.94 -4.92 26.47
N THR A 438 20.91 -4.32 25.82
CA THR A 438 21.03 -4.35 24.36
C THR A 438 22.25 -5.16 23.95
N VAL A 439 22.06 -6.03 22.95
CA VAL A 439 23.14 -6.83 22.35
C VAL A 439 23.10 -6.60 20.85
N VAL A 440 24.23 -6.23 20.28
CA VAL A 440 24.38 -5.97 18.85
C VAL A 440 25.19 -7.09 18.23
N SER A 441 24.69 -7.62 17.12
CA SER A 441 25.38 -8.56 16.23
C SER A 441 25.45 -7.93 14.83
N GLU A 442 26.26 -8.48 13.92
CA GLU A 442 26.55 -7.88 12.60
C GLU A 442 25.30 -7.40 11.84
N ASP A 443 24.19 -8.15 11.94
CA ASP A 443 22.94 -7.84 11.21
C ASP A 443 21.74 -7.55 12.12
N ASN A 444 21.85 -7.67 13.44
CA ASN A 444 20.67 -7.56 14.33
C ASN A 444 20.94 -6.84 15.64
N LEU A 445 19.97 -6.03 16.04
CA LEU A 445 19.82 -5.48 17.38
C LEU A 445 18.91 -6.39 18.19
N GLN A 446 19.39 -6.82 19.35
CA GLN A 446 18.61 -7.57 20.31
C GLN A 446 18.39 -6.71 21.56
N LEU A 447 17.12 -6.51 21.93
CA LEU A 447 16.69 -5.90 23.18
C LEU A 447 16.22 -7.01 24.11
N ILE A 448 16.82 -7.10 25.28
CA ILE A 448 16.48 -8.07 26.33
C ILE A 448 15.92 -7.28 27.51
N VAL A 449 14.67 -7.54 27.88
CA VAL A 449 14.02 -6.90 29.04
C VAL A 449 13.72 -7.97 30.07
N ASN A 450 14.32 -7.82 31.24
CA ASN A 450 14.14 -8.71 32.38
C ASN A 450 13.39 -8.00 33.49
N ASP A 451 12.49 -8.72 34.15
CA ASP A 451 12.00 -8.34 35.46
C ASP A 451 12.21 -9.47 36.47
N ASN A 452 12.23 -9.13 37.75
CA ASN A 452 12.26 -10.08 38.87
C ASN A 452 10.87 -10.23 39.53
N GLY A 453 9.80 -10.08 38.75
CA GLY A 453 8.43 -10.16 39.24
C GLY A 453 7.92 -11.60 39.43
N SER A 454 6.60 -11.77 39.48
CA SER A 454 5.94 -13.06 39.73
C SER A 454 5.96 -14.05 38.55
N GLY A 455 6.60 -13.71 37.42
CA GLY A 455 6.64 -14.57 36.23
C GLY A 455 5.28 -14.79 35.57
N ILE A 456 5.23 -15.68 34.58
CA ILE A 456 4.00 -16.09 33.86
C ILE A 456 3.87 -17.61 33.97
N PRO A 457 2.72 -18.19 34.34
CA PRO A 457 2.54 -19.64 34.35
C PRO A 457 2.88 -20.31 32.99
N ASP A 458 3.55 -21.46 33.02
CA ASP A 458 4.06 -22.13 31.81
C ASP A 458 2.95 -22.59 30.84
N ASP A 459 1.74 -22.83 31.34
CA ASP A 459 0.56 -23.23 30.55
C ASP A 459 -0.01 -22.09 29.69
N ILE A 460 0.32 -20.85 30.03
CA ILE A 460 -0.18 -19.66 29.33
C ILE A 460 0.90 -18.94 28.53
N ILE A 461 2.19 -19.22 28.75
CA ILE A 461 3.30 -18.49 28.12
C ILE A 461 3.26 -18.53 26.59
N SER A 462 2.76 -19.64 26.01
CA SER A 462 2.61 -19.78 24.55
C SER A 462 1.45 -18.98 23.96
N LYS A 463 0.53 -18.50 24.80
CA LYS A 463 -0.71 -17.78 24.39
C LYS A 463 -0.66 -16.29 24.68
N ILE A 464 0.39 -15.80 25.34
CA ILE A 464 0.47 -14.38 25.75
C ILE A 464 0.53 -13.39 24.59
N PHE A 465 0.92 -13.85 23.40
CA PHE A 465 0.92 -13.06 22.18
C PHE A 465 -0.39 -13.18 21.38
N ASP A 466 -1.29 -14.09 21.78
CA ASP A 466 -2.60 -14.23 21.15
C ASP A 466 -3.43 -12.96 21.41
N PRO A 467 -4.20 -12.49 20.41
CA PRO A 467 -5.05 -11.34 20.59
C PRO A 467 -6.09 -11.61 21.68
N PHE A 468 -6.30 -10.63 22.57
CA PHE A 468 -7.25 -10.66 23.69
C PHE A 468 -6.91 -11.64 24.81
N PHE A 469 -5.69 -12.17 24.85
CA PHE A 469 -5.23 -13.01 25.95
C PHE A 469 -4.87 -12.16 27.19
N THR A 470 -5.61 -12.32 28.29
CA THR A 470 -5.32 -11.66 29.58
C THR A 470 -5.64 -12.58 30.75
N THR A 471 -4.78 -12.56 31.77
CA THR A 471 -4.99 -13.25 33.06
C THR A 471 -5.85 -12.43 34.02
N ASP A 472 -6.05 -11.14 33.75
CA ASP A 472 -6.89 -10.23 34.53
C ASP A 472 -7.98 -9.61 33.66
N ARG A 473 -9.15 -10.26 33.65
CA ARG A 473 -10.33 -9.84 32.85
C ARG A 473 -10.99 -8.56 33.37
N LYS A 474 -10.63 -8.06 34.55
CA LYS A 474 -11.22 -6.85 35.14
C LYS A 474 -10.44 -5.57 34.82
N SER A 475 -9.16 -5.65 34.45
CA SER A 475 -8.34 -4.45 34.18
C SER A 475 -7.48 -4.50 32.90
N GLY A 476 -7.33 -5.65 32.24
CA GLY A 476 -6.44 -5.81 31.08
C GLY A 476 -7.20 -6.00 29.77
N THR A 477 -6.82 -5.25 28.73
CA THR A 477 -7.39 -5.38 27.37
C THR A 477 -6.91 -6.64 26.64
N GLY A 478 -5.85 -7.30 27.12
CA GLY A 478 -5.23 -8.47 26.49
C GLY A 478 -4.59 -8.20 25.12
N LEU A 479 -4.41 -6.92 24.76
CA LEU A 479 -3.89 -6.50 23.46
C LEU A 479 -2.43 -6.02 23.51
N GLY A 480 -1.90 -5.67 24.69
CA GLY A 480 -0.57 -5.06 24.81
C GLY A 480 0.55 -5.91 24.22
N LEU A 481 0.62 -7.20 24.58
CA LEU A 481 1.63 -8.12 24.05
C LEU A 481 1.38 -8.55 22.60
N ASN A 482 0.12 -8.61 22.17
CA ASN A 482 -0.23 -8.84 20.76
C ASN A 482 0.18 -7.66 19.85
N ILE A 483 -0.06 -6.43 20.29
CA ILE A 483 0.40 -5.21 19.60
C ILE A 483 1.93 -5.23 19.51
N LEU A 484 2.62 -5.53 20.62
CA LEU A 484 4.07 -5.69 20.63
C LEU A 484 4.54 -6.74 19.62
N TYR A 485 3.91 -7.92 19.60
CA TYR A 485 4.24 -8.99 18.66
C TYR A 485 4.10 -8.54 17.20
N ASN A 486 3.00 -7.85 16.87
CA ASN A 486 2.76 -7.33 15.51
C ASN A 486 3.76 -6.24 15.12
N LEU A 487 4.09 -5.32 16.04
CA LEU A 487 5.10 -4.30 15.80
C LEU A 487 6.48 -4.91 15.52
N VAL A 488 6.87 -5.93 16.27
CA VAL A 488 8.15 -6.61 16.08
C VAL A 488 8.17 -7.42 14.77
N THR A 489 7.16 -8.26 14.54
CA THR A 489 7.17 -9.20 13.40
C THR A 489 6.83 -8.55 12.08
N GLN A 490 5.87 -7.61 12.04
CA GLN A 490 5.39 -7.01 10.80
C GLN A 490 6.16 -5.73 10.42
N LYS A 491 6.46 -4.87 11.40
CA LYS A 491 7.10 -3.56 11.13
C LYS A 491 8.61 -3.63 11.24
N LEU A 492 9.14 -4.18 12.33
CA LEU A 492 10.59 -4.36 12.49
C LEU A 492 11.14 -5.54 11.68
N LYS A 493 10.28 -6.45 11.18
CA LYS A 493 10.68 -7.72 10.53
C LYS A 493 11.59 -8.57 11.42
N GLY A 494 11.31 -8.56 12.72
CA GLY A 494 12.06 -9.23 13.77
C GLY A 494 11.32 -10.42 14.39
N SER A 495 11.84 -10.91 15.52
CA SER A 495 11.22 -11.95 16.34
C SER A 495 11.15 -11.53 17.80
N VAL A 496 10.12 -12.01 18.51
CA VAL A 496 9.99 -11.84 19.97
C VAL A 496 9.81 -13.19 20.63
N GLU A 497 10.54 -13.40 21.73
CA GLU A 497 10.43 -14.58 22.59
C GLU A 497 10.21 -14.13 24.04
N CYS A 498 9.46 -14.93 24.81
CA CYS A 498 9.27 -14.74 26.24
C CYS A 498 9.61 -16.05 26.98
N LYS A 499 10.36 -15.96 28.08
CA LYS A 499 10.73 -17.11 28.92
C LYS A 499 10.66 -16.72 30.40
N ASN A 500 10.27 -17.67 31.24
CA ASN A 500 10.42 -17.54 32.69
C ASN A 500 11.89 -17.67 33.08
N LYS A 501 12.31 -16.88 34.05
CA LYS A 501 13.66 -16.94 34.61
C LYS A 501 13.75 -17.96 35.75
N GLN A 502 14.89 -18.65 35.87
CA GLN A 502 15.12 -19.68 36.90
C GLN A 502 15.09 -19.13 38.33
N ASP A 503 15.43 -17.85 38.48
CA ASP A 503 15.46 -17.06 39.72
C ASP A 503 14.15 -16.30 40.01
N GLY A 504 13.09 -16.55 39.23
CA GLY A 504 11.83 -15.82 39.29
C GLY A 504 11.81 -14.60 38.36
N GLY A 505 10.61 -14.26 37.87
CA GLY A 505 10.39 -13.19 36.89
C GLY A 505 10.45 -13.64 35.43
N ILE A 506 10.55 -12.68 34.52
CA ILE A 506 10.41 -12.87 33.08
C ILE A 506 11.55 -12.27 32.30
N GLU A 507 11.88 -12.90 31.18
CA GLU A 507 12.76 -12.39 30.15
C GLU A 507 12.01 -12.29 28.81
N PHE A 508 11.94 -11.08 28.27
CA PHE A 508 11.55 -10.83 26.88
C PHE A 508 12.79 -10.60 26.02
N ARG A 509 12.93 -11.37 24.93
CA ARG A 509 13.97 -11.18 23.92
C ARG A 509 13.34 -10.70 22.62
N ILE A 510 13.67 -9.49 22.20
CA ILE A 510 13.21 -8.90 20.95
C ILE A 510 14.43 -8.75 20.04
N LYS A 511 14.40 -9.40 18.88
CA LYS A 511 15.44 -9.33 17.87
C LYS A 511 14.91 -8.62 16.64
N ALA A 512 15.61 -7.58 16.17
CA ALA A 512 15.26 -6.87 14.96
C ALA A 512 16.50 -6.67 14.06
N PRO A 513 16.36 -6.78 12.73
CA PRO A 513 17.45 -6.51 11.81
C PRO A 513 17.90 -5.05 11.91
N LEU A 514 19.21 -4.84 12.06
CA LEU A 514 19.82 -3.54 11.84
C LEU A 514 19.85 -3.33 10.33
N LYS A 515 19.22 -2.26 9.84
CA LYS A 515 19.44 -1.84 8.46
C LYS A 515 20.83 -1.19 8.39
N THR A 516 21.87 -2.01 8.32
CA THR A 516 23.25 -1.57 8.10
C THR A 516 23.31 -0.92 6.72
N LEU A 517 23.77 0.34 6.65
CA LEU A 517 24.28 0.88 5.40
C LEU A 517 25.47 -0.01 5.01
N ARG A 518 25.29 -0.92 4.06
CA ARG A 518 26.45 -1.41 3.31
C ARG A 518 27.02 -0.19 2.60
N SER A 519 28.21 0.22 3.03
CA SER A 519 29.05 1.24 2.38
C SER A 519 29.23 0.95 0.89
#